data_AF-A0A6G3YYK9-F1
#
_entry.id   AF-A0A6G3YYK9-F1
#
_cell.length_a   1.000
_cell.length_b   1.000
_cell.length_c   1.000
_cell.angle_alpha   90.00
_cell.angle_beta   90.00
_cell.angle_gamma   90.00
#
_symmetry.space_group_name_H-M   'P 1'
#
loop_
_entity.id
_entity.type
_entity.pdbx_description
1 polymer ?
#
loop_
_entity_poly.entity_id
_entity_poly.type
_entity_poly.pdbx_seq_one_letter_code
_entity_poly.pdbx_strand_id
1 'polypeptide(L)'
;PTCGLAITESERVLPSVLARINRLLEQLNLANEPLVIRMTGCPNGCVRPYLAELGFVGSGPGAYQVWMGGTPDGTRLAQPYVDKLTLEDLEAFLEPIFLHFKANRDMHERFGLFCNRVGAEKLQAICDKFVSIQEKK
;
A
#
# COMPACT_ATOMS: atom_id res chain seq x y z
N PRO A 1 14.36 6.80 -14.72
CA PRO A 1 14.79 7.49 -15.96
C PRO A 1 15.30 6.57 -17.08
N THR A 2 15.74 5.34 -16.78
CA THR A 2 16.39 4.42 -17.75
C THR A 2 15.45 3.35 -18.30
N CYS A 3 14.41 2.96 -17.57
CA CYS A 3 13.42 2.00 -18.03
C CYS A 3 12.49 2.67 -19.06
N GLY A 4 12.50 2.18 -20.30
CA GLY A 4 11.63 2.69 -21.39
C GLY A 4 10.14 2.34 -21.24
N LEU A 5 9.79 1.54 -20.23
CA LEU A 5 8.41 1.12 -19.94
C LEU A 5 7.83 1.78 -18.67
N ALA A 6 8.59 2.67 -18.02
CA ALA A 6 8.14 3.31 -16.80
C ALA A 6 6.96 4.27 -17.06
N ILE A 7 5.88 4.10 -16.31
CA ILE A 7 4.71 4.98 -16.32
C ILE A 7 4.87 6.08 -15.26
N THR A 8 5.49 5.74 -14.13
CA THR A 8 5.80 6.65 -13.02
C THR A 8 7.12 6.24 -12.36
N GLU A 9 7.56 7.04 -11.39
CA GLU A 9 8.77 6.77 -10.63
C GLU A 9 8.65 5.54 -9.72
N SER A 10 9.78 5.00 -9.30
CA SER A 10 9.85 3.92 -8.33
C SER A 10 11.10 4.11 -7.46
N GLU A 11 12.27 3.65 -7.91
CA GLU A 11 13.54 3.72 -7.16
C GLU A 11 13.84 5.11 -6.57
N ARG A 12 13.68 6.18 -7.37
CA ARG A 12 14.06 7.54 -6.98
C ARG A 12 13.14 8.17 -5.94
N VAL A 13 11.87 7.75 -5.90
CA VAL A 13 10.85 8.30 -4.97
C VAL A 13 10.64 7.39 -3.77
N LEU A 14 11.00 6.11 -3.85
CA LEU A 14 10.80 5.14 -2.78
C LEU A 14 11.38 5.60 -1.43
N PRO A 15 12.60 6.19 -1.33
CA PRO A 15 13.12 6.66 -0.04
C PRO A 15 12.23 7.69 0.65
N SER A 16 11.65 8.64 -0.09
CA SER A 16 10.76 9.67 0.49
C SER A 16 9.40 9.07 0.86
N VAL A 17 8.89 8.14 0.06
CA VAL A 17 7.65 7.39 0.34
C VAL A 17 7.81 6.55 1.62
N LEU A 18 8.92 5.82 1.78
CA LEU A 18 9.20 5.05 2.99
C LEU A 18 9.31 5.96 4.22
N ALA A 19 9.98 7.11 4.12
CA ALA A 19 10.07 8.05 5.22
C ALA A 19 8.70 8.57 5.66
N ARG A 20 7.77 8.80 4.71
CA ARG A 20 6.39 9.22 5.02
C ARG A 20 5.60 8.11 5.70
N ILE A 21 5.67 6.88 5.18
CA ILE A 21 5.00 5.71 5.77
C ILE A 21 5.53 5.44 7.18
N ASN A 22 6.85 5.51 7.40
CA ASN A 22 7.43 5.31 8.73
C ASN A 22 6.97 6.38 9.72
N ARG A 23 6.93 7.67 9.34
CA ARG A 23 6.37 8.73 10.19
C ARG A 23 4.91 8.48 10.55
N LEU A 24 4.11 8.03 9.57
CA LEU A 24 2.71 7.68 9.83
C LEU A 24 2.60 6.50 10.81
N LEU A 25 3.39 5.44 10.64
CA LEU A 25 3.43 4.31 11.57
C LEU A 25 3.86 4.75 12.97
N GLU A 26 4.84 5.64 13.10
CA GLU A 26 5.25 6.25 14.38
C GLU A 26 4.10 7.00 15.05
N GLN A 27 3.42 7.89 14.32
CA GLN A 27 2.26 8.63 14.82
C GLN A 27 1.14 7.70 15.31
N LEU A 28 0.96 6.56 14.62
CA LEU A 28 -0.03 5.56 14.97
C LEU A 28 0.43 4.57 16.05
N ASN A 29 1.64 4.70 16.60
CA ASN A 29 2.25 3.75 17.54
C ASN A 29 2.41 2.33 16.97
N LEU A 30 2.80 2.23 15.70
CA LEU A 30 3.09 1.01 14.94
C LEU A 30 4.54 0.97 14.43
N ALA A 31 5.44 1.81 14.96
CA ALA A 31 6.82 1.93 14.48
C ALA A 31 7.63 0.61 14.50
N ASN A 32 7.31 -0.29 15.43
CA ASN A 32 7.98 -1.59 15.57
C ASN A 32 7.35 -2.68 14.69
N GLU A 33 6.34 -2.36 13.88
CA GLU A 33 5.68 -3.34 13.02
C GLU A 33 6.46 -3.52 11.71
N PRO A 34 7.04 -4.70 11.46
CA PRO A 34 7.74 -4.95 10.22
C PRO A 34 6.73 -5.05 9.06
N LEU A 35 6.90 -4.19 8.05
CA LEU A 35 6.03 -4.14 6.86
C LEU A 35 6.86 -4.32 5.58
N VAL A 36 6.48 -5.29 4.74
CA VAL A 36 7.12 -5.50 3.43
C VAL A 36 6.47 -4.60 2.40
N ILE A 37 7.19 -3.55 2.01
CA ILE A 37 6.76 -2.57 1.01
C ILE A 37 7.54 -2.77 -0.30
N ARG A 38 6.84 -2.76 -1.44
CA ARG A 38 7.47 -2.81 -2.77
C ARG A 38 6.80 -1.81 -3.70
N MET A 39 7.59 -1.12 -4.51
CA MET A 39 7.09 -0.12 -5.45
C MET A 39 7.67 -0.33 -6.84
N THR A 40 6.83 -0.42 -7.87
CA THR A 40 7.24 -0.53 -9.28
C THR A 40 6.62 0.59 -10.11
N GLY A 41 7.32 1.03 -11.15
CA GLY A 41 6.88 2.14 -12.01
C GLY A 41 5.88 1.76 -13.12
N CYS A 42 5.56 0.47 -13.30
CA CYS A 42 4.64 -0.04 -14.32
C CYS A 42 4.12 -1.44 -13.92
N PRO A 43 3.06 -1.99 -14.55
CA PRO A 43 2.48 -3.28 -14.17
C PRO A 43 3.31 -4.52 -14.53
N ASN A 44 4.52 -4.37 -15.08
CA ASN A 44 5.39 -5.51 -15.39
C ASN A 44 5.96 -6.20 -14.14
N GLY A 45 5.93 -5.53 -12.98
CA GLY A 45 6.19 -6.19 -11.69
C GLY A 45 7.64 -6.61 -11.42
N CYS A 46 8.65 -5.91 -11.95
CA CYS A 46 10.07 -6.29 -11.84
C CYS A 46 10.58 -6.54 -10.41
N VAL A 47 10.00 -5.83 -9.42
CA VAL A 47 10.34 -5.96 -8.00
C VAL A 47 9.38 -6.87 -7.24
N ARG A 48 8.53 -7.64 -7.93
CA ARG A 48 7.53 -8.56 -7.36
C ARG A 48 6.56 -7.83 -6.40
N PRO A 49 5.92 -6.71 -6.80
CA PRO A 49 5.02 -5.93 -5.94
C PRO A 49 3.77 -6.71 -5.52
N TYR A 50 3.31 -7.65 -6.35
CA TYR A 50 2.13 -8.49 -6.10
C TYR A 50 2.32 -9.53 -4.98
N LEU A 51 3.53 -9.64 -4.42
CA LEU A 51 3.84 -10.47 -3.26
C LEU A 51 4.15 -9.64 -2.01
N ALA A 52 4.02 -8.31 -2.08
CA ALA A 52 4.25 -7.43 -0.94
C ALA A 52 3.04 -7.41 -0.01
N GLU A 53 3.28 -7.15 1.28
CA GLU A 53 2.18 -6.80 2.19
C GLU A 53 1.52 -5.49 1.78
N LEU A 54 2.33 -4.52 1.31
CA LEU A 54 1.90 -3.27 0.70
C LEU A 54 2.68 -3.00 -0.60
N GLY A 55 1.98 -3.08 -1.72
CA GLY A 55 2.53 -2.92 -3.08
C GLY A 55 2.03 -1.64 -3.75
N PHE A 56 2.95 -0.92 -4.40
CA PHE A 56 2.62 0.22 -5.27
C PHE A 56 3.00 -0.13 -6.71
N VAL A 57 2.05 -0.03 -7.63
CA VAL A 57 2.23 -0.37 -9.05
C VAL A 57 1.85 0.85 -9.88
N GLY A 58 2.80 1.41 -10.63
CA GLY A 58 2.56 2.60 -11.43
C GLY A 58 1.34 2.49 -12.36
N SER A 59 0.39 3.41 -12.20
CA SER A 59 -0.86 3.45 -12.99
C SER A 59 -1.06 4.76 -13.76
N GLY A 60 -0.22 5.77 -13.49
CA GLY A 60 -0.18 7.03 -14.23
C GLY A 60 0.93 7.95 -13.70
N PRO A 61 1.21 9.10 -14.33
CA PRO A 61 2.20 10.05 -13.82
C PRO A 61 1.90 10.45 -12.38
N GLY A 62 2.85 10.19 -11.46
CA GLY A 62 2.69 10.48 -10.03
C GLY A 62 1.66 9.61 -9.29
N ALA A 63 1.09 8.60 -9.95
CA ALA A 63 -0.01 7.79 -9.41
C ALA A 63 0.27 6.27 -9.47
N TYR A 64 -0.30 5.55 -8.51
CA TYR A 64 -0.07 4.13 -8.29
C TYR A 64 -1.38 3.40 -8.02
N GLN A 65 -1.53 2.21 -8.59
CA GLN A 65 -2.43 1.20 -8.07
C GLN A 65 -1.84 0.63 -6.77
N VAL A 66 -2.67 0.48 -5.75
CA VAL A 66 -2.26 -0.06 -4.45
C VAL A 66 -2.75 -1.50 -4.30
N TRP A 67 -1.81 -2.35 -3.91
CA TRP A 67 -2.02 -3.77 -3.67
C TRP A 67 -1.73 -4.11 -2.21
N MET A 68 -2.56 -4.92 -1.57
CA MET A 68 -2.36 -5.34 -0.19
C MET A 68 -2.67 -6.83 0.02
N GLY A 69 -2.09 -7.42 1.06
CA GLY A 69 -2.39 -8.81 1.47
C GLY A 69 -1.41 -9.87 0.96
N GLY A 70 -0.29 -9.49 0.37
CA GLY A 70 0.85 -10.42 0.27
C GLY A 70 1.39 -10.76 1.67
N THR A 71 2.24 -11.78 1.77
CA THR A 71 2.82 -12.22 3.04
C THR A 71 4.34 -11.97 3.09
N PRO A 72 4.95 -11.90 4.28
CA PRO A 72 6.37 -11.57 4.43
C PRO A 72 7.32 -12.57 3.76
N ASP A 73 6.93 -13.83 3.75
CA ASP A 73 7.58 -14.97 3.08
C ASP A 73 7.29 -15.04 1.57
N GLY A 74 6.39 -14.19 1.06
CA GLY A 74 6.05 -14.12 -0.36
C GLY A 74 5.27 -15.32 -0.88
N THR A 75 4.54 -16.03 -0.02
CA THR A 75 3.76 -17.23 -0.39
C THR A 75 2.32 -16.91 -0.81
N ARG A 76 1.86 -15.68 -0.61
CA ARG A 76 0.52 -15.23 -1.03
C ARG A 76 0.56 -14.02 -1.95
N LEU A 77 -0.35 -14.02 -2.92
CA LEU A 77 -0.61 -12.89 -3.82
C LEU A 77 -1.46 -11.83 -3.12
N ALA A 78 -1.01 -10.59 -3.22
CA ALA A 78 -1.77 -9.40 -2.87
C ALA A 78 -2.98 -9.21 -3.81
N GLN A 79 -3.94 -8.40 -3.37
CA GLN A 79 -5.12 -8.00 -4.15
C GLN A 79 -5.09 -6.50 -4.42
N PRO A 80 -5.63 -6.02 -5.55
CA PRO A 80 -5.75 -4.60 -5.83
C PRO A 80 -6.89 -4.00 -4.98
N TYR A 81 -6.67 -2.82 -4.42
CA TYR A 81 -7.67 -2.12 -3.59
C TYR A 81 -8.00 -0.71 -4.10
N VAL A 82 -7.04 -0.04 -4.73
CA VAL A 82 -7.20 1.30 -5.31
C VAL A 82 -6.45 1.35 -6.62
N ASP A 83 -7.11 1.79 -7.69
CA ASP A 83 -6.51 1.86 -9.03
C ASP A 83 -5.59 3.07 -9.24
N LYS A 84 -5.90 4.19 -8.57
CA LYS A 84 -5.17 5.44 -8.73
C LYS A 84 -5.05 6.20 -7.40
N LEU A 85 -3.93 6.00 -6.72
CA LEU A 85 -3.50 6.78 -5.56
C LEU A 85 -2.38 7.73 -5.97
N THR A 86 -2.57 9.03 -5.75
CA THR A 86 -1.51 10.03 -5.92
C THR A 86 -0.57 10.01 -4.72
N LEU A 87 0.68 10.46 -4.88
CA LEU A 87 1.57 10.56 -3.72
C LEU A 87 1.10 11.61 -2.73
N GLU A 88 0.37 12.64 -3.14
CA GLU A 88 -0.17 13.67 -2.27
C GLU A 88 -1.18 13.10 -1.26
N ASP A 89 -1.94 12.07 -1.65
CA ASP A 89 -2.98 11.47 -0.82
C ASP A 89 -2.52 10.24 -0.03
N LEU A 90 -1.22 9.93 -0.02
CA LEU A 90 -0.65 8.72 0.56
C LEU A 90 -1.06 8.50 2.03
N GLU A 91 -0.87 9.49 2.89
CA GLU A 91 -1.20 9.38 4.32
C GLU A 91 -2.71 9.30 4.53
N ALA A 92 -3.49 10.11 3.82
CA ALA A 92 -4.95 10.12 3.91
C ALA A 92 -5.56 8.75 3.53
N PHE A 93 -4.91 8.02 2.61
CA PHE A 93 -5.29 6.67 2.27
C PHE A 93 -4.85 5.62 3.32
N LEU A 94 -3.59 5.66 3.74
CA LEU A 94 -3.01 4.62 4.61
C LEU A 94 -3.44 4.72 6.07
N GLU A 95 -3.67 5.93 6.58
CA GLU A 95 -4.03 6.18 7.99
C GLU A 95 -5.25 5.37 8.45
N PRO A 96 -6.43 5.41 7.77
CA PRO A 96 -7.59 4.64 8.21
C PRO A 96 -7.35 3.12 8.15
N ILE A 97 -6.52 2.65 7.22
CA ILE A 97 -6.18 1.23 7.08
C ILE A 97 -5.30 0.78 8.24
N PHE A 98 -4.27 1.55 8.59
CA PHE A 98 -3.39 1.24 9.72
C PHE A 98 -4.09 1.38 11.06
N LEU A 99 -5.02 2.33 11.22
CA LEU A 99 -5.89 2.40 12.40
C LEU A 99 -6.78 1.16 12.51
N HIS A 100 -7.35 0.70 11.39
CA HIS A 100 -8.15 -0.52 11.38
C HIS A 100 -7.30 -1.75 11.74
N PHE A 101 -6.08 -1.87 11.19
CA PHE A 101 -5.11 -2.90 11.57
C PHE A 101 -4.79 -2.86 13.06
N LYS A 102 -4.41 -1.70 13.60
CA LYS A 102 -4.08 -1.54 15.02
C LYS A 102 -5.19 -2.00 15.94
N ALA A 103 -6.44 -1.67 15.60
CA ALA A 103 -7.60 -1.94 16.45
C ALA A 103 -8.11 -3.39 16.36
N ASN A 104 -7.89 -4.09 15.24
CA ASN A 104 -8.56 -5.35 14.95
C ASN A 104 -7.61 -6.52 14.68
N ARG A 105 -6.29 -6.33 14.76
CA ARG A 105 -5.31 -7.39 14.58
C ARG A 105 -5.32 -8.41 15.70
N ASP A 106 -5.04 -9.65 15.35
CA ASP A 106 -4.78 -10.70 16.32
C ASP A 106 -3.37 -10.55 16.92
N MET A 107 -3.12 -11.27 18.02
CA MET A 107 -1.81 -11.24 18.69
C MET A 107 -0.70 -11.69 17.74
N HIS A 108 0.33 -10.86 17.59
CA HIS A 108 1.47 -11.07 16.67
C HIS A 108 1.10 -11.16 15.18
N GLU A 109 -0.08 -10.69 14.78
CA GLU A 109 -0.51 -10.72 13.39
C GLU A 109 0.21 -9.66 12.54
N ARG A 110 0.76 -10.11 11.41
CA ARG A 110 1.38 -9.28 10.37
C ARG A 110 0.32 -8.54 9.54
N PHE A 111 0.65 -7.37 9.02
CA PHE A 111 -0.28 -6.57 8.20
C PHE A 111 -0.84 -7.35 7.01
N GLY A 112 0.00 -8.09 6.28
CA GLY A 112 -0.46 -8.91 5.16
C GLY A 112 -1.47 -9.98 5.57
N LEU A 113 -1.21 -10.67 6.68
CA LEU A 113 -2.11 -11.70 7.23
C LEU A 113 -3.41 -11.09 7.73
N PHE A 114 -3.34 -9.91 8.35
CA PHE A 114 -4.51 -9.14 8.75
C PHE A 114 -5.40 -8.82 7.54
N CYS A 115 -4.84 -8.29 6.46
CA CYS A 115 -5.62 -7.97 5.26
C CYS A 115 -6.33 -9.19 4.69
N ASN A 116 -5.66 -10.33 4.77
CA ASN A 116 -6.17 -11.60 4.32
C ASN A 116 -7.30 -12.17 5.18
N ARG A 117 -7.22 -12.02 6.51
CA ARG A 117 -8.22 -12.49 7.48
C ARG A 117 -9.46 -11.61 7.49
N VAL A 118 -9.27 -10.29 7.49
CA VAL A 118 -10.37 -9.32 7.46
C VAL A 118 -11.16 -9.41 6.16
N GLY A 119 -10.48 -9.79 5.08
CA GLY A 119 -11.08 -10.05 3.78
C GLY A 119 -11.22 -8.78 2.94
N ALA A 120 -11.33 -8.97 1.63
CA ALA A 120 -11.36 -7.88 0.65
C ALA A 120 -12.54 -6.93 0.89
N GLU A 121 -13.73 -7.44 1.21
CA GLU A 121 -14.95 -6.61 1.33
C GLU A 121 -14.83 -5.49 2.37
N LYS A 122 -14.35 -5.80 3.59
CA LYS A 122 -14.22 -4.81 4.67
C LYS A 122 -13.14 -3.78 4.38
N LEU A 123 -12.00 -4.21 3.85
CA LEU A 123 -10.92 -3.31 3.47
C LEU A 123 -11.29 -2.46 2.26
N GLN A 124 -11.96 -3.04 1.27
CA GLN A 124 -12.48 -2.33 0.11
C GLN A 124 -13.46 -1.25 0.56
N ALA A 125 -14.35 -1.52 1.52
CA ALA A 125 -15.26 -0.50 2.06
C ALA A 125 -14.53 0.69 2.73
N ILE A 126 -13.33 0.48 3.29
CA ILE A 126 -12.48 1.57 3.81
C ILE A 126 -11.87 2.35 2.63
N CYS A 127 -11.36 1.64 1.61
CA CYS A 127 -10.80 2.24 0.41
C CYS A 127 -11.84 3.04 -0.41
N ASP A 128 -13.06 2.52 -0.56
CA ASP A 128 -14.13 3.15 -1.33
C ASP A 128 -14.58 4.47 -0.68
N LYS A 129 -14.58 4.54 0.66
CA LYS A 129 -14.83 5.79 1.39
C LYS A 129 -13.78 6.85 1.06
N PHE A 130 -12.51 6.45 0.96
CA PHE A 130 -11.43 7.35 0.55
C PHE A 130 -11.63 7.82 -0.90
N VAL A 131 -11.88 6.91 -1.85
CA VAL A 131 -12.11 7.24 -3.26
C VAL A 131 -13.30 8.20 -3.42
N SER A 132 -14.40 7.94 -2.70
CA SER A 132 -15.59 8.79 -2.71
C SER A 132 -15.34 10.23 -2.19
N ILE A 133 -14.34 10.42 -1.31
CA ILE A 133 -13.95 11.74 -0.81
C ILE A 133 -13.10 12.47 -1.86
N GLN A 134 -12.23 11.74 -2.57
CA GLN A 134 -11.37 12.30 -3.62
C GLN A 134 -12.18 12.77 -4.84
N GLU A 135 -13.19 12.02 -5.28
CA GLU A 135 -14.03 12.40 -6.43
C GLU A 135 -14.90 13.64 -6.19
N LYS A 136 -15.12 14.03 -4.93
CA LYS A 136 -15.93 15.20 -4.56
C LYS A 136 -15.11 16.49 -4.42
N LYS A 137 -13.79 16.41 -4.55
CA LYS A 137 -12.84 17.52 -4.39
C LYS A 137 -12.44 18.09 -5.75
#